data_AF-A0A930F8M2-F1
#
_entry.id   AF-A0A930F8M2-F1
#
_cell.length_a   1.000
_cell.length_b   1.000
_cell.length_c   1.000
_cell.angle_alpha   90.00
_cell.angle_beta   90.00
_cell.angle_gamma   90.00
#
_symmetry.space_group_name_H-M   'P 1'
#
loop_
_entity.id
_entity.type
_entity.pdbx_description
1 polymer ?
#
loop_
_entity_poly.entity_id
_entity_poly.type
_entity_poly.pdbx_seq_one_letter_code
_entity_poly.pdbx_strand_id
1 'polypeptide(L)'
;MIDTHKSSDKLHILIKLNDTHPTCPCCGGHTKIKDYSSYSYNHLDVAGIPSIIDWTRRRYVCKECGKSFSEPSPFGPENFHQSYAVL
;
A
#
# COMPACT_ATOMS: atom_id res chain seq x y z
N MET A 1 4.64 0.58 -10.20
CA MET A 1 5.58 1.72 -10.36
C MET A 1 6.31 1.93 -9.06
N ILE A 2 7.63 2.06 -9.14
CA ILE A 2 8.49 2.45 -8.03
C ILE A 2 9.21 3.71 -8.49
N ASP A 3 9.23 4.72 -7.65
CA ASP A 3 9.95 5.97 -7.89
C ASP A 3 10.67 6.40 -6.61
N THR A 4 11.64 7.29 -6.72
CA THR A 4 12.45 7.69 -5.58
C THR A 4 12.81 9.16 -5.65
N HIS A 5 12.65 9.87 -4.55
CA HIS A 5 13.12 11.24 -4.41
C HIS A 5 13.75 11.46 -3.04
N LYS A 6 14.66 12.44 -2.96
CA LYS A 6 15.22 12.87 -1.67
C LYS A 6 14.41 14.05 -1.14
N SER A 7 14.00 14.00 0.12
CA SER A 7 13.29 15.08 0.81
C SER A 7 13.71 15.11 2.28
N SER A 8 14.02 16.30 2.82
CA SER A 8 14.37 16.49 4.25
C SER A 8 15.41 15.48 4.78
N ASP A 9 16.50 15.28 4.03
CA ASP A 9 17.57 14.29 4.30
C ASP A 9 17.15 12.83 4.39
N LYS A 10 15.92 12.52 3.98
CA LYS A 10 15.42 11.15 3.85
C LYS A 10 15.27 10.77 2.39
N LEU A 11 15.44 9.48 2.13
CA LEU A 11 15.10 8.87 0.86
C LEU A 11 13.64 8.43 0.89
N HIS A 12 12.81 9.01 0.04
CA HIS A 12 11.40 8.65 -0.11
C HIS A 12 11.24 7.73 -1.31
N ILE A 13 10.81 6.50 -1.04
CA ILE A 13 10.55 5.45 -2.03
C ILE A 13 9.04 5.43 -2.26
N LEU A 14 8.58 5.95 -3.39
CA LEU A 14 7.16 5.94 -3.72
C LEU A 14 6.78 4.61 -4.36
N ILE A 15 5.80 3.94 -3.77
CA ILE A 15 5.31 2.64 -4.26
C ILE A 15 3.85 2.76 -4.69
N LYS A 16 3.59 2.31 -5.91
CA LYS A 16 2.24 2.08 -6.45
C LYS A 16 2.19 0.70 -7.07
N LEU A 17 1.38 -0.19 -6.51
CA LEU A 17 1.23 -1.55 -7.02
C LEU A 17 0.41 -1.55 -8.32
N ASN A 18 0.51 -2.64 -9.08
CA ASN A 18 -0.38 -2.87 -10.22
C ASN A 18 -1.76 -3.29 -9.73
N ASP A 19 -2.82 -2.85 -10.41
CA ASP A 19 -4.18 -3.23 -10.02
C ASP A 19 -4.43 -4.70 -10.39
N THR A 20 -4.64 -5.53 -9.37
CA THR A 20 -4.93 -6.96 -9.52
C THR A 20 -6.40 -7.24 -9.77
N HIS A 21 -7.27 -6.23 -9.69
CA HIS A 21 -8.72 -6.35 -9.80
C HIS A 21 -9.29 -7.46 -8.88
N PRO A 22 -9.08 -7.37 -7.55
CA PRO A 22 -9.41 -8.44 -6.64
C PRO A 22 -10.92 -8.66 -6.54
N THR A 23 -11.34 -9.90 -6.37
CA THR A 23 -12.74 -10.22 -6.02
C THR A 23 -13.06 -9.83 -4.59
N CYS A 24 -14.33 -9.60 -4.27
CA CYS A 24 -14.74 -9.28 -2.91
C CYS A 24 -14.40 -10.42 -1.94
N PRO A 25 -13.64 -10.17 -0.85
CA PRO A 25 -13.30 -11.21 0.12
C PRO A 25 -14.51 -11.70 0.93
N CYS A 26 -15.64 -10.99 0.89
CA CYS A 26 -16.83 -11.35 1.64
C CYS A 26 -17.85 -12.16 0.85
N CYS A 27 -17.94 -11.99 -0.47
CA CYS A 27 -18.95 -12.66 -1.29
C CYS A 27 -18.48 -13.10 -2.69
N GLY A 28 -17.20 -12.88 -3.05
CA GLY A 28 -16.64 -13.23 -4.36
C GLY A 28 -17.03 -12.29 -5.51
N GLY A 29 -17.88 -11.30 -5.27
CA GLY A 29 -18.37 -10.37 -6.30
C GLY A 29 -17.30 -9.44 -6.90
N HIS A 30 -17.67 -8.77 -7.98
CA HIS A 30 -16.82 -7.81 -8.67
C HIS A 30 -16.59 -6.55 -7.83
N THR A 31 -15.40 -5.97 -7.99
CA THR A 31 -15.01 -4.80 -7.24
C THR A 31 -14.67 -3.65 -8.17
N LYS A 32 -14.66 -2.45 -7.61
CA LYS A 32 -14.10 -1.26 -8.24
C LYS A 32 -13.26 -0.52 -7.21
N ILE A 33 -12.28 0.25 -7.69
CA ILE A 33 -11.60 1.23 -6.85
C ILE A 33 -12.64 2.25 -6.37
N LYS A 34 -12.68 2.44 -5.05
CA LYS A 34 -13.49 3.45 -4.37
C LYS A 34 -12.70 4.73 -4.21
N ASP A 35 -11.54 4.63 -3.57
CA ASP A 35 -10.64 5.75 -3.28
C ASP A 35 -9.22 5.21 -3.03
N TYR A 36 -8.30 6.13 -2.74
CA TYR A 36 -6.92 5.83 -2.39
C TYR A 36 -6.63 6.37 -0.98
N SER A 37 -5.80 5.64 -0.24
CA SER A 37 -5.26 6.07 1.05
C SER A 37 -3.73 6.07 1.00
N SER A 38 -3.11 7.11 1.52
CA SER A 38 -1.65 7.17 1.67
C SER A 38 -1.22 6.49 2.96
N TYR A 39 -0.13 5.73 2.90
CA TYR A 39 0.48 5.11 4.06
C TYR A 39 2.00 5.22 3.96
N SER A 40 2.66 5.62 5.05
CA SER A 40 4.11 5.74 5.09
C SER A 40 4.69 4.79 6.12
N TYR A 41 5.75 4.08 5.73
CA TYR A 41 6.49 3.16 6.60
C TYR A 41 7.93 3.64 6.70
N ASN A 42 8.50 3.63 7.91
CA ASN A 42 9.95 3.71 8.01
C ASN A 42 10.56 2.45 7.38
N HIS A 43 11.70 2.59 6.74
CA HIS A 43 12.39 1.49 6.09
C HIS A 43 13.87 1.50 6.48
N LEU A 44 14.57 0.39 6.21
CA LEU A 44 16.02 0.27 6.42
C LEU A 44 16.76 1.38 5.70
N ASP A 45 17.80 1.91 6.35
CA ASP A 45 18.62 2.95 5.75
C ASP A 45 19.21 2.47 4.43
N VAL A 46 19.04 3.26 3.38
CA VAL A 46 19.57 2.94 2.05
C VAL A 46 20.88 3.68 1.90
N ALA A 47 21.99 2.92 1.84
CA ALA A 47 23.34 3.48 1.79
C ALA A 47 23.63 4.50 2.93
N GLY A 48 23.11 4.22 4.13
CA GLY A 48 23.27 5.09 5.31
C GLY A 48 22.37 6.32 5.31
N ILE A 49 21.41 6.41 4.38
CA ILE A 49 20.40 7.49 4.33
C ILE A 49 19.10 6.95 4.92
N PRO A 50 18.52 7.60 5.96
CA PRO A 50 17.21 7.22 6.48
C PRO A 50 16.18 7.19 5.37
N SER A 51 15.41 6.10 5.28
CA SER A 51 14.45 5.92 4.19
C SER A 51 13.02 5.69 4.66
N ILE A 52 12.08 6.13 3.84
CA ILE A 52 10.64 6.02 4.04
C ILE A 52 10.04 5.44 2.77
N ILE A 53 9.16 4.47 2.93
CA ILE A 53 8.29 3.99 1.86
C ILE A 53 6.98 4.75 1.92
N ASP A 54 6.63 5.47 0.86
CA ASP A 54 5.33 6.11 0.68
C ASP A 54 4.47 5.27 -0.26
N TRP A 55 3.47 4.60 0.30
CA TRP A 55 2.57 3.73 -0.45
C TRP A 55 1.21 4.39 -0.68
N THR A 56 0.84 4.51 -1.94
CA THR A 56 -0.54 4.87 -2.32
C THR A 56 -1.38 3.60 -2.47
N ARG A 57 -2.15 3.30 -1.43
CA ARG A 57 -2.97 2.09 -1.31
C ARG A 57 -4.36 2.29 -1.90
N ARG A 58 -4.83 1.36 -2.74
CA ARG A 58 -6.23 1.35 -3.21
C ARG A 58 -7.19 0.86 -2.13
N ARG A 59 -8.37 1.47 -2.04
CA ARG A 59 -9.52 0.94 -1.33
C ARG A 59 -10.57 0.53 -2.35
N TYR A 60 -11.01 -0.71 -2.26
CA TYR A 60 -12.00 -1.31 -3.14
C TYR A 60 -13.39 -1.29 -2.49
N VAL A 61 -14.42 -1.28 -3.32
CA VAL A 61 -15.80 -1.53 -2.91
C VAL A 61 -16.41 -2.61 -3.79
N CYS A 62 -17.10 -3.56 -3.17
CA CYS A 62 -17.85 -4.60 -3.86
C CYS A 62 -19.13 -4.03 -4.47
N LYS A 63 -19.42 -4.38 -5.72
CA LYS A 63 -20.60 -3.90 -6.45
C LYS A 63 -21.88 -4.62 -6.03
N GLU A 64 -21.75 -5.81 -5.44
CA GLU A 64 -22.85 -6.69 -5.06
C GLU A 64 -23.25 -6.52 -3.59
N CYS A 65 -22.29 -6.57 -2.65
CA CYS A 65 -22.56 -6.48 -1.22
C CYS A 65 -22.23 -5.12 -0.59
N GLY A 66 -21.64 -4.17 -1.35
CA GLY A 66 -21.30 -2.82 -0.88
C GLY A 66 -20.15 -2.73 0.13
N LYS A 67 -19.59 -3.85 0.58
CA LYS A 67 -18.48 -3.86 1.54
C LYS A 67 -17.22 -3.27 0.93
N SER A 68 -16.50 -2.49 1.73
CA SER A 68 -15.22 -1.89 1.36
C SER A 68 -14.07 -2.64 2.01
N PHE A 69 -12.96 -2.79 1.31
CA PHE A 69 -11.74 -3.40 1.80
C PHE A 69 -10.53 -2.75 1.13
N SER A 70 -9.34 -2.93 1.69
CA SER A 70 -8.15 -2.22 1.23
C SER A 70 -7.18 -3.18 0.54
N GLU A 71 -6.36 -2.68 -0.39
CA GLU A 71 -5.35 -3.46 -1.10
C GLU A 71 -4.42 -4.18 -0.11
N PRO A 72 -4.12 -5.48 -0.31
CA PRO A 72 -3.19 -6.19 0.56
C PRO A 72 -1.83 -5.49 0.62
N SER A 73 -1.25 -5.43 1.81
CA SER A 73 0.10 -4.87 1.98
C SER A 73 1.13 -5.83 1.39
N PRO A 74 2.09 -5.35 0.58
CA PRO A 74 3.22 -6.16 0.13
C PRO A 74 4.35 -6.22 1.18
N PHE A 75 4.24 -5.46 2.27
CA PHE A 75 5.33 -5.24 3.25
C PHE A 75 5.21 -6.10 4.53
N GLY A 76 4.30 -7.08 4.56
CA GLY A 76 4.10 -7.95 5.70
C GLY A 76 2.81 -8.77 5.64
N PRO A 77 2.55 -9.63 6.64
CA PRO A 77 1.35 -10.44 6.72
C PRO A 77 0.06 -9.60 6.73
N GLU A 78 -1.08 -10.20 6.36
CA GLU A 78 -2.37 -9.54 6.46
C GLU A 78 -2.67 -9.12 7.91
N ASN A 79 -3.20 -7.90 8.09
CA ASN A 79 -3.48 -7.24 9.39
C ASN A 79 -2.26 -6.86 10.23
N PHE A 80 -1.05 -6.96 9.67
CA PHE A 80 0.16 -6.55 10.36
C PHE A 80 0.32 -5.02 10.31
N HIS A 81 0.04 -4.36 11.44
CA HIS A 81 0.23 -2.93 11.63
C HIS A 81 1.64 -2.66 12.18
N GLN A 82 2.63 -2.54 11.29
CA GLN A 82 3.96 -2.12 11.68
C GLN A 82 4.25 -0.69 11.22
N SER A 83 4.96 0.05 12.06
CA SER A 83 5.53 1.37 11.72
C SER A 83 6.79 1.27 10.84
N TYR A 84 7.22 0.04 10.54
CA TYR A 84 8.45 -0.28 9.83
C TYR A 84 8.18 -1.34 8.75
N ALA A 85 8.74 -1.17 7.57
CA ALA A 85 8.70 -2.17 6.51
C ALA A 85 9.92 -3.10 6.63
N VAL A 86 9.67 -4.41 6.69
CA VAL A 86 10.71 -5.46 6.71
C VAL A 86 10.63 -6.17 5.37
N LEU A 87 11.28 -5.62 4.34
CA LEU A 87 11.46 -6.25 3.04
C LEU A 87 12.84 -6.90 2.95
#